data_AF-A0A1F4VFI7-F1
#
_entry.id   AF-A0A1F4VFI7-F1
#
_cell.length_a   1.000
_cell.length_b   1.000
_cell.length_c   1.000
_cell.angle_alpha   90.00
_cell.angle_beta   90.00
_cell.angle_gamma   90.00
#
_symmetry.space_group_name_H-M   'P 1'
#
loop_
_entity.id
_entity.type
_entity.pdbx_description
1 polymer ?
#
loop_
_entity_poly.entity_id
_entity_poly.type
_entity_poly.pdbx_seq_one_letter_code
_entity_poly.pdbx_strand_id
1 'polypeptide(L)'
;MYFLFAPIVALLLFVGTAYATHVSYDPYADAVQSNSPIGVVDPQNSVGAPDGNTTTIAGINRFIVLDMGNGEEGTGTLRVHLGNIIAQANLQVIFLDGDLGEITSESRQLAISTQTSTQDFAYSFASFNKAYRYVRLTALAEAGIALDAIEALDYIGETDSTDTDEDGTADQDEQHNGRDPQVDDAPAAPGGAGGDETQEGAPAEQTALAGAAGGVWDTIVSWWNAFTDWAKDFFCTNWWIAPLLILLAAAAGIWYGVSRMAHRRRSTPPTVS
;
A
#
# COMPACT_ATOMS: atom_id res chain seq x y z
N MET A 1 -8.87 -6.27 -59.56
CA MET A 1 -8.35 -7.36 -58.70
C MET A 1 -7.55 -6.67 -57.58
N TYR A 2 -7.82 -7.02 -56.32
CA TYR A 2 -7.33 -6.41 -55.06
C TYR A 2 -7.98 -5.09 -54.65
N PHE A 3 -8.85 -5.12 -53.63
CA PHE A 3 -9.06 -4.08 -52.60
C PHE A 3 -10.27 -4.51 -51.74
N LEU A 4 -10.07 -5.38 -50.73
CA LEU A 4 -11.11 -5.70 -49.73
C LEU A 4 -10.58 -6.60 -48.58
N PHE A 5 -9.59 -6.16 -47.80
CA PHE A 5 -9.23 -6.84 -46.53
C PHE A 5 -8.56 -5.86 -45.55
N ALA A 6 -9.32 -4.90 -45.00
CA ALA A 6 -8.77 -3.94 -44.03
C ALA A 6 -9.74 -3.42 -42.94
N PRO A 7 -10.66 -4.22 -42.38
CA PRO A 7 -11.14 -3.88 -41.04
C PRO A 7 -11.37 -5.11 -40.15
N ILE A 8 -10.31 -5.85 -39.77
CA ILE A 8 -10.41 -6.87 -38.69
C ILE A 8 -9.33 -6.67 -37.61
N VAL A 9 -8.31 -5.84 -37.84
CA VAL A 9 -7.19 -5.66 -36.89
C VAL A 9 -7.49 -4.63 -35.79
N ALA A 10 -8.57 -3.85 -35.88
CA ALA A 10 -8.85 -2.76 -34.93
C ALA A 10 -9.66 -3.17 -33.67
N LEU A 11 -10.19 -4.40 -33.59
CA LEU A 11 -11.07 -4.82 -32.47
C LEU A 11 -10.35 -5.59 -31.34
N LEU A 12 -9.03 -5.77 -31.42
CA LEU A 12 -8.24 -6.56 -30.45
C LEU A 12 -7.40 -5.72 -29.47
N LEU A 13 -7.55 -4.40 -29.45
CA LEU A 13 -6.76 -3.49 -28.58
C LEU A 13 -7.51 -2.97 -27.34
N PHE A 14 -8.69 -3.53 -27.02
CA PHE A 14 -9.51 -3.07 -25.90
C PHE A 14 -9.95 -4.20 -24.96
N VAL A 15 -9.13 -5.22 -24.76
CA VAL A 15 -9.25 -6.04 -23.55
C VAL A 15 -8.49 -5.30 -22.46
N GLY A 16 -9.17 -4.32 -21.85
CA GLY A 16 -8.73 -3.74 -20.60
C GLY A 16 -8.75 -4.85 -19.56
N THR A 17 -7.58 -5.46 -19.33
CA THR A 17 -7.35 -6.27 -18.14
C THR A 17 -7.55 -5.37 -16.94
N ALA A 18 -8.73 -5.44 -16.33
CA ALA A 18 -8.93 -4.97 -14.98
C ALA A 18 -8.06 -5.86 -14.09
N TYR A 19 -6.82 -5.44 -13.86
CA TYR A 19 -6.03 -6.00 -12.79
C TYR A 19 -6.74 -5.56 -11.51
N ALA A 20 -7.31 -6.52 -10.78
CA ALA A 20 -7.58 -6.31 -9.38
C ALA A 20 -6.22 -6.02 -8.74
N THR A 21 -5.94 -4.75 -8.46
CA THR A 21 -4.80 -4.36 -7.66
C THR A 21 -5.08 -4.92 -6.28
N HIS A 22 -4.43 -6.04 -5.96
CA HIS A 22 -4.37 -6.51 -4.59
C HIS A 22 -3.66 -5.41 -3.80
N VAL A 23 -4.44 -4.62 -3.05
CA VAL A 23 -3.88 -3.67 -2.07
C VAL A 23 -3.17 -4.55 -1.05
N SER A 24 -1.86 -4.40 -0.97
CA SER A 24 -1.05 -5.18 -0.04
C SER A 24 -0.99 -4.39 1.25
N TYR A 25 -2.00 -4.55 2.11
CA TYR A 25 -2.04 -3.91 3.42
C TYR A 25 -0.74 -4.17 4.19
N ASP A 26 0.02 -3.11 4.43
CA ASP A 26 1.23 -3.17 5.24
C ASP A 26 1.36 -1.97 6.20
N PRO A 27 2.08 -2.13 7.32
CA PRO A 27 2.14 -1.09 8.34
C PRO A 27 3.16 0.01 8.02
N TYR A 28 3.85 -0.04 6.89
CA TYR A 28 4.98 0.83 6.58
C TYR A 28 4.59 1.96 5.63
N ALA A 29 5.47 2.94 5.46
CA ALA A 29 5.21 4.02 4.52
C ALA A 29 5.34 3.57 3.06
N ASP A 30 4.34 3.84 2.25
CA ASP A 30 4.28 3.59 0.81
C ASP A 30 5.11 4.56 -0.04
N ALA A 31 5.22 5.82 0.40
CA ALA A 31 5.84 6.84 -0.42
C ALA A 31 6.41 8.01 0.38
N VAL A 32 7.32 8.73 -0.28
CA VAL A 32 7.78 10.05 0.15
C VAL A 32 6.94 11.12 -0.52
N GLN A 33 6.42 12.06 0.27
CA GLN A 33 5.75 13.21 -0.29
C GLN A 33 6.75 14.12 -1.04
N SER A 34 6.38 14.46 -2.28
CA SER A 34 7.11 15.25 -3.28
C SER A 34 7.59 16.64 -2.83
N ASN A 35 7.02 17.17 -1.75
CA ASN A 35 7.36 18.43 -1.10
C ASN A 35 8.42 18.30 0.01
N SER A 36 9.14 17.17 0.08
CA SER A 36 10.24 16.99 1.04
C SER A 36 11.34 18.06 0.83
N PRO A 37 11.69 18.85 1.86
CA PRO A 37 12.59 20.00 1.76
C PRO A 37 14.05 19.63 1.49
N ILE A 38 14.80 20.64 1.05
CA ILE A 38 16.27 20.62 0.97
C ILE A 38 16.87 20.18 2.31
N GLY A 39 17.82 19.25 2.28
CA GLY A 39 18.49 18.71 3.47
C GLY A 39 18.12 17.27 3.82
N VAL A 40 17.24 16.64 3.04
CA VAL A 40 17.00 15.20 3.08
C VAL A 40 17.81 14.50 2.00
N VAL A 41 18.59 13.49 2.37
CA VAL A 41 19.40 12.67 1.48
C VAL A 41 18.80 11.27 1.41
N ASP A 42 18.68 10.75 0.18
CA ASP A 42 18.12 9.43 -0.13
C ASP A 42 16.75 9.16 0.51
N PRO A 43 15.76 10.05 0.35
CA PRO A 43 14.47 9.97 1.05
C PRO A 43 13.69 8.67 0.80
N GLN A 44 13.93 8.02 -0.34
CA GLN A 44 13.24 6.77 -0.70
C GLN A 44 13.75 5.56 0.10
N ASN A 45 14.85 5.70 0.85
CA ASN A 45 15.32 4.63 1.72
C ASN A 45 14.41 4.45 2.94
N SER A 46 13.52 5.40 3.24
CA SER A 46 12.57 5.31 4.36
C SER A 46 11.16 4.83 3.99
N VAL A 47 11.02 4.22 2.82
CA VAL A 47 9.76 3.67 2.29
C VAL A 47 9.83 2.15 2.37
N GLY A 48 8.73 1.54 2.84
CA GLY A 48 8.61 0.12 3.08
C GLY A 48 9.21 -0.35 4.40
N ALA A 49 9.34 -1.67 4.53
CA ALA A 49 9.85 -2.32 5.73
C ALA A 49 11.34 -1.98 6.01
N PRO A 50 11.77 -1.99 7.28
CA PRO A 50 13.17 -1.74 7.66
C PRO A 50 14.13 -2.68 6.92
N ASP A 51 15.11 -2.11 6.23
CA ASP A 51 16.11 -2.86 5.45
C ASP A 51 17.55 -2.47 5.78
N GLY A 52 17.73 -1.47 6.65
CA GLY A 52 19.01 -0.94 7.11
C GLY A 52 19.62 0.12 6.18
N ASN A 53 19.02 0.40 5.02
CA ASN A 53 19.31 1.60 4.25
C ASN A 53 18.61 2.78 4.95
N THR A 54 19.25 3.95 4.96
CA THR A 54 18.70 5.08 5.72
C THR A 54 18.57 6.33 4.87
N THR A 55 17.46 7.03 5.08
CA THR A 55 17.27 8.43 4.74
C THR A 55 18.01 9.28 5.78
N THR A 56 18.79 10.27 5.33
CA THR A 56 19.41 11.23 6.25
C THR A 56 18.65 12.56 6.24
N ILE A 57 18.09 12.94 7.39
CA ILE A 57 17.46 14.26 7.61
C ILE A 57 18.49 15.16 8.29
N ALA A 58 19.19 16.00 7.52
CA ALA A 58 20.31 16.78 8.01
C ALA A 58 19.97 18.27 8.20
N GLY A 59 20.09 18.74 9.45
CA GLY A 59 20.01 20.15 9.82
C GLY A 59 18.73 20.53 10.56
N ILE A 60 18.77 21.70 11.20
CA ILE A 60 17.69 22.19 12.04
C ILE A 60 16.44 22.49 11.19
N ASN A 61 15.29 22.03 11.68
CA ASN A 61 13.96 22.18 11.08
C ASN A 61 13.86 21.61 9.66
N ARG A 62 14.72 20.64 9.31
CA ARG A 62 14.54 19.82 8.12
C ARG A 62 13.58 18.70 8.43
N PHE A 63 12.73 18.37 7.47
CA PHE A 63 11.73 17.35 7.64
C PHE A 63 11.62 16.47 6.42
N ILE A 64 11.01 15.30 6.59
CA ILE A 64 10.49 14.45 5.53
C ILE A 64 9.01 14.20 5.84
N VAL A 65 8.18 14.08 4.81
CA VAL A 65 6.79 13.66 4.95
C VAL A 65 6.66 12.31 4.26
N LEU A 66 6.20 11.33 5.02
CA LEU A 66 5.97 9.96 4.55
C LEU A 66 4.46 9.72 4.48
N ASP A 67 4.04 9.05 3.42
CA ASP A 67 2.67 8.64 3.11
C ASP A 67 2.51 7.19 3.52
N MET A 68 1.57 6.87 4.42
CA MET A 68 1.35 5.50 4.89
C MET A 68 0.78 4.60 3.80
N GLY A 69 -0.13 5.10 2.97
CA GLY A 69 -0.81 4.28 1.95
C GLY A 69 -2.33 4.38 2.08
N ASN A 70 -3.03 4.21 0.95
CA ASN A 70 -4.48 4.48 0.90
C ASN A 70 -5.30 3.30 1.32
N GLY A 71 -5.99 3.47 2.45
CA GLY A 71 -6.56 2.37 3.18
C GLY A 71 -5.59 1.72 4.17
N GLU A 72 -4.42 2.34 4.40
CA GLU A 72 -3.38 1.91 5.33
C GLU A 72 -3.07 3.03 6.34
N GLU A 73 -4.02 3.92 6.57
CA GLU A 73 -3.89 4.99 7.54
C GLU A 73 -3.64 4.42 8.94
N GLY A 74 -2.71 5.03 9.68
CA GLY A 74 -2.38 4.59 11.03
C GLY A 74 -3.44 5.02 12.04
N THR A 75 -3.86 4.08 12.88
CA THR A 75 -4.85 4.28 13.96
C THR A 75 -4.21 4.20 15.35
N GLY A 76 -3.00 3.66 15.43
CA GLY A 76 -2.26 3.45 16.67
C GLY A 76 -0.86 4.06 16.69
N THR A 77 -0.09 3.65 17.69
CA THR A 77 1.28 4.14 17.95
C THR A 77 2.15 4.03 16.69
N LEU A 78 2.97 5.06 16.45
CA LEU A 78 3.97 5.03 15.37
C LEU A 78 5.32 4.59 15.92
N ARG A 79 5.89 3.56 15.33
CA ARG A 79 7.28 3.17 15.55
C ARG A 79 8.18 3.74 14.46
N VAL A 80 9.23 4.42 14.88
CA VAL A 80 10.27 4.96 14.00
C VAL A 80 11.51 4.09 14.11
N HIS A 81 11.96 3.53 12.98
CA HIS A 81 13.18 2.74 12.86
C HIS A 81 14.33 3.65 12.49
N LEU A 82 15.35 3.71 13.34
CA LEU A 82 16.48 4.62 13.23
C LEU A 82 17.76 3.85 12.97
N GLY A 83 18.60 4.42 12.11
CA GLY A 83 19.98 4.00 11.90
C GLY A 83 20.90 4.42 13.05
N ASN A 84 22.20 4.51 12.75
CA ASN A 84 23.19 4.96 13.72
C ASN A 84 23.01 6.44 14.07
N ILE A 85 22.98 6.75 15.36
CA ILE A 85 22.83 8.09 15.91
C ILE A 85 24.17 8.50 16.53
N ILE A 86 24.97 9.24 15.78
CA ILE A 86 26.34 9.62 16.18
C ILE A 86 26.40 10.83 17.13
N ALA A 87 25.29 11.56 17.29
CA ALA A 87 25.16 12.71 18.17
C ALA A 87 23.72 12.81 18.70
N GLN A 88 23.54 13.41 19.88
CA GLN A 88 22.19 13.65 20.40
C GLN A 88 21.40 14.52 19.42
N ALA A 89 20.18 14.10 19.14
CA ALA A 89 19.25 14.80 18.27
C ALA A 89 17.88 14.88 18.93
N ASN A 90 17.06 15.82 18.49
CA ASN A 90 15.65 15.89 18.86
C ASN A 90 14.85 15.63 17.59
N LEU A 91 13.92 14.67 17.68
CA LEU A 91 13.02 14.32 16.59
C LEU A 91 11.61 14.73 17.00
N GLN A 92 10.95 15.49 16.15
CA GLN A 92 9.52 15.76 16.24
C GLN A 92 8.78 14.94 15.19
N VAL A 93 7.76 14.21 15.63
CA VAL A 93 6.81 13.51 14.77
C VAL A 93 5.52 14.30 14.79
N ILE A 94 5.00 14.60 13.60
CA ILE A 94 3.72 15.28 13.42
C ILE A 94 2.83 14.35 12.60
N PHE A 95 1.71 13.97 13.19
CA PHE A 95 0.70 13.13 12.59
C PHE A 95 -0.25 14.02 11.78
N LEU A 96 -0.42 13.69 10.51
CA LEU A 96 -1.18 14.48 9.56
C LEU A 96 -2.32 13.64 8.95
N ASP A 97 -3.44 14.28 8.68
CA ASP A 97 -4.57 13.66 7.98
C ASP A 97 -4.38 13.61 6.46
N GLY A 98 -5.33 13.02 5.73
CA GLY A 98 -5.29 12.88 4.27
C GLY A 98 -5.19 14.20 3.49
N ASP A 99 -5.54 15.33 4.12
CA ASP A 99 -5.43 16.67 3.55
C ASP A 99 -4.11 17.38 3.97
N LEU A 100 -3.17 16.65 4.58
CA LEU A 100 -1.94 17.15 5.19
C LEU A 100 -2.16 18.12 6.37
N GLY A 101 -3.35 18.11 6.96
CA GLY A 101 -3.69 18.85 8.17
C GLY A 101 -3.10 18.20 9.42
N GLU A 102 -2.52 18.98 10.33
CA GLU A 102 -1.99 18.45 11.59
C GLU A 102 -3.10 17.97 12.52
N ILE A 103 -2.99 16.71 12.96
CA ILE A 103 -3.84 16.11 13.98
C ILE A 103 -3.22 16.36 15.36
N THR A 104 -1.96 15.94 15.51
CA THR A 104 -1.19 16.08 16.75
C THR A 104 0.31 15.96 16.48
N SER A 105 1.13 16.27 17.48
CA SER A 105 2.58 16.12 17.40
C SER A 105 3.20 15.69 18.73
N GLU A 106 4.30 14.95 18.63
CA GLU A 106 5.12 14.52 19.77
C GLU A 106 6.61 14.78 19.46
N SER A 107 7.40 15.08 20.47
CA SER A 107 8.86 15.24 20.32
C SER A 107 9.61 14.35 21.31
N ARG A 108 10.69 13.75 20.83
CA ARG A 108 11.58 12.88 21.60
C ARG A 108 13.02 13.31 21.44
N GLN A 109 13.76 13.29 22.55
CA GLN A 109 15.22 13.36 22.49
C GLN A 109 15.77 11.96 22.19
N LEU A 110 16.58 11.89 21.15
CA LEU A 110 17.24 10.67 20.72
C LEU A 110 18.59 10.54 21.41
N ALA A 111 18.83 9.38 22.04
CA ALA A 111 20.11 9.05 22.61
C ALA A 111 21.12 8.66 21.53
N ILE A 112 22.40 8.92 21.79
CA ILE A 112 23.49 8.44 20.93
C ILE A 112 23.46 6.91 20.93
N SER A 113 23.48 6.32 19.73
CA SER A 113 23.48 4.88 19.53
C SER A 113 24.37 4.54 18.34
N THR A 114 25.27 3.57 18.52
CA THR A 114 26.10 3.03 17.43
C THR A 114 25.46 1.84 16.73
N GLN A 115 24.19 1.56 17.04
CA GLN A 115 23.39 0.47 16.48
C GLN A 115 22.03 1.03 16.05
N THR A 116 21.34 0.28 15.20
CA THR A 116 19.94 0.57 14.88
C THR A 116 19.09 0.57 16.15
N SER A 117 18.08 1.42 16.18
CA SER A 117 17.20 1.57 17.34
C SER A 117 15.79 1.93 16.90
N THR A 118 14.81 1.69 17.76
CA THR A 118 13.42 2.08 17.51
C THR A 118 12.98 3.13 18.53
N GLN A 119 12.06 3.99 18.12
CA GLN A 119 11.40 4.96 18.99
C GLN A 119 9.91 4.96 18.70
N ASP A 120 9.11 4.69 19.73
CA ASP A 120 7.66 4.69 19.62
C ASP A 120 7.12 6.08 19.99
N PHE A 121 6.15 6.57 19.22
CA PHE A 121 5.45 7.84 19.38
C PHE A 121 3.96 7.56 19.54
N ALA A 122 3.38 7.99 20.66
CA ALA A 122 2.06 7.56 21.05
C ALA A 122 1.00 8.22 20.17
N TYR A 123 0.06 7.40 19.72
CA TYR A 123 -1.13 7.84 18.98
C TYR A 123 -2.30 6.92 19.33
N SER A 124 -3.52 7.46 19.28
CA SER A 124 -4.74 6.72 19.58
C SER A 124 -5.88 7.30 18.76
N PHE A 125 -6.40 6.50 17.81
CA PHE A 125 -7.57 6.87 17.01
C PHE A 125 -8.74 7.30 17.90
N ALA A 126 -9.05 6.54 18.96
CA ALA A 126 -10.11 6.86 19.91
C ALA A 126 -9.97 8.24 20.58
N SER A 127 -8.75 8.79 20.67
CA SER A 127 -8.52 10.12 21.25
C SER A 127 -8.74 11.26 20.26
N PHE A 128 -8.56 11.02 18.97
CA PHE A 128 -8.57 12.04 17.91
C PHE A 128 -9.74 11.91 16.92
N ASN A 129 -10.42 10.75 16.93
CA ASN A 129 -11.47 10.37 15.99
C ASN A 129 -11.05 10.58 14.52
N LYS A 130 -9.81 10.21 14.23
CA LYS A 130 -9.18 10.39 12.92
C LYS A 130 -7.94 9.50 12.81
N ALA A 131 -7.74 8.85 11.67
CA ALA A 131 -6.49 8.14 11.37
C ALA A 131 -5.46 9.09 10.75
N TYR A 132 -4.16 8.85 10.97
CA TYR A 132 -3.12 9.62 10.30
C TYR A 132 -2.72 8.96 9.00
N ARG A 133 -2.74 9.74 7.93
CA ARG A 133 -2.31 9.29 6.60
C ARG A 133 -0.86 9.65 6.30
N TYR A 134 -0.44 10.82 6.76
CA TYR A 134 0.94 11.26 6.56
C TYR A 134 1.63 11.46 7.90
N VAL A 135 2.93 11.21 7.90
CA VAL A 135 3.79 11.45 9.05
C VAL A 135 4.90 12.41 8.64
N ARG A 136 4.99 13.56 9.32
CA ARG A 136 6.09 14.51 9.15
C ARG A 136 7.10 14.35 10.26
N LEU A 137 8.30 13.87 9.91
CA LEU A 137 9.43 13.73 10.81
C LEU A 137 10.35 14.94 10.66
N THR A 138 10.55 15.72 11.73
CA THR A 138 11.34 16.94 11.73
C THR A 138 12.55 16.81 12.65
N ALA A 139 13.75 17.04 12.11
CA ALA A 139 14.97 17.15 12.90
C ALA A 139 15.03 18.53 13.56
N LEU A 140 15.10 18.57 14.89
CA LEU A 140 15.16 19.81 15.69
C LEU A 140 16.58 20.15 16.16
N ALA A 141 17.60 19.45 15.66
CA ALA A 141 19.01 19.64 16.02
C ALA A 141 19.89 19.76 14.76
N GLU A 142 21.11 20.28 14.92
CA GLU A 142 22.09 20.32 13.82
C GLU A 142 22.56 18.92 13.40
N ALA A 143 22.57 17.98 14.35
CA ALA A 143 22.88 16.57 14.08
C ALA A 143 21.84 15.97 13.12
N GLY A 144 22.32 15.28 12.09
CA GLY A 144 21.46 14.55 11.17
C GLY A 144 20.81 13.35 11.83
N ILE A 145 19.59 13.03 11.41
CA ILE A 145 18.85 11.82 11.82
C ILE A 145 18.93 10.81 10.68
N ALA A 146 19.36 9.59 10.98
CA ALA A 146 19.31 8.46 10.07
C ALA A 146 18.01 7.68 10.29
N LEU A 147 17.09 7.75 9.33
CA LEU A 147 15.77 7.13 9.35
C LEU A 147 15.77 5.92 8.40
N ASP A 148 15.45 4.73 8.91
CA ASP A 148 15.36 3.49 8.14
C ASP A 148 13.93 3.26 7.64
N ALA A 149 12.93 3.35 8.52
CA ALA A 149 11.52 3.19 8.17
C ALA A 149 10.61 3.80 9.24
N ILE A 150 9.31 3.88 8.94
CA ILE A 150 8.26 4.09 9.92
C ILE A 150 7.22 2.96 9.83
N GLU A 151 6.61 2.63 10.95
CA GLU A 151 5.68 1.51 11.10
C GLU A 151 4.50 1.95 11.98
N ALA A 152 3.27 1.85 11.48
CA ALA A 152 2.07 1.99 12.30
C ALA A 152 1.80 0.66 13.02
N LEU A 153 1.72 0.69 14.36
CA LEU A 153 1.48 -0.53 15.13
C LEU A 153 0.02 -1.01 15.07
N ASP A 154 -0.90 -0.09 14.77
CA ASP A 154 -2.29 -0.37 14.44
C ASP A 154 -2.66 0.53 13.24
N TYR A 155 -3.37 -0.01 12.26
CA TYR A 155 -3.74 0.68 11.01
C TYR A 155 -5.03 0.12 10.41
N ILE A 156 -5.65 0.89 9.51
CA ILE A 156 -6.88 0.49 8.83
C ILE A 156 -6.61 -0.76 7.98
N GLY A 157 -7.52 -1.74 8.04
CA GLY A 157 -7.42 -2.95 7.22
C GLY A 157 -6.32 -3.92 7.65
N GLU A 158 -5.74 -3.79 8.85
CA GLU A 158 -4.70 -4.69 9.39
C GLU A 158 -5.09 -6.18 9.30
N THR A 159 -6.37 -6.49 9.51
CA THR A 159 -6.92 -7.84 9.37
C THR A 159 -8.23 -7.81 8.61
N ASP A 160 -8.64 -8.96 8.05
CA ASP A 160 -9.95 -9.16 7.39
C ASP A 160 -11.15 -8.87 8.33
N SER A 161 -10.92 -8.71 9.63
CA SER A 161 -11.94 -8.46 10.65
C SER A 161 -11.75 -7.13 11.39
N THR A 162 -10.75 -6.33 11.03
CA THR A 162 -10.56 -5.00 11.63
C THR A 162 -11.74 -4.13 11.19
N ASP A 163 -12.34 -3.44 12.15
CA ASP A 163 -13.50 -2.56 12.00
C ASP A 163 -13.18 -1.31 12.85
N THR A 164 -12.74 -0.25 12.17
CA THR A 164 -12.14 0.94 12.79
C THR A 164 -13.17 1.86 13.41
N ASP A 165 -14.37 1.95 12.84
CA ASP A 165 -15.47 2.79 13.32
C ASP A 165 -16.53 2.02 14.14
N GLU A 166 -16.37 0.69 14.25
CA GLU A 166 -17.25 -0.22 14.99
C GLU A 166 -18.68 -0.26 14.43
N ASP A 167 -18.87 -0.01 13.12
CA ASP A 167 -20.18 -0.02 12.45
C ASP A 167 -20.71 -1.45 12.17
N GLY A 168 -19.84 -2.46 12.34
CA GLY A 168 -20.11 -3.87 12.09
C GLY A 168 -19.71 -4.37 10.71
N THR A 169 -19.10 -3.53 9.88
CA THR A 169 -18.44 -3.91 8.62
C THR A 169 -16.92 -3.87 8.80
N ALA A 170 -16.20 -4.86 8.27
CA ALA A 170 -14.75 -4.82 8.29
C ALA A 170 -14.20 -3.76 7.31
N ASP A 171 -13.14 -3.06 7.70
CA ASP A 171 -12.48 -1.99 6.93
C ASP A 171 -12.17 -2.43 5.49
N GLN A 172 -11.66 -3.65 5.33
CA GLN A 172 -11.28 -4.17 4.02
C GLN A 172 -12.50 -4.37 3.10
N ASP A 173 -13.65 -4.78 3.65
CA ASP A 173 -14.90 -4.90 2.89
C ASP A 173 -15.40 -3.51 2.47
N GLU A 174 -15.26 -2.52 3.34
CA GLU A 174 -15.62 -1.13 3.05
C GLU A 174 -14.77 -0.56 1.94
N GLN A 175 -13.44 -0.68 2.05
CA GLN A 175 -12.50 -0.26 1.02
C GLN A 175 -12.74 -0.98 -0.30
N HIS A 176 -12.99 -2.29 -0.29
CA HIS A 176 -13.34 -3.05 -1.48
C HIS A 176 -14.60 -2.53 -2.17
N ASN A 177 -15.55 -2.01 -1.38
CA ASN A 177 -16.80 -1.43 -1.85
C ASN A 177 -16.73 0.11 -2.06
N GLY A 178 -15.56 0.73 -1.86
CA GLY A 178 -15.35 2.17 -2.01
C GLY A 178 -16.01 3.04 -0.92
N ARG A 179 -16.23 2.47 0.25
CA ARG A 179 -16.66 3.18 1.48
C ARG A 179 -15.44 3.61 2.30
N ASP A 180 -15.64 4.57 3.20
CA ASP A 180 -14.60 5.12 4.08
C ASP A 180 -14.64 4.42 5.46
N PRO A 181 -13.62 3.63 5.84
CA PRO A 181 -13.60 2.88 7.10
C PRO A 181 -13.53 3.70 8.39
N GLN A 182 -13.52 5.03 8.27
CA GLN A 182 -13.47 5.93 9.41
C GLN A 182 -14.83 6.58 9.70
N VAL A 183 -15.87 6.24 8.93
CA VAL A 183 -17.18 6.89 8.98
C VAL A 183 -18.25 5.84 9.17
N ASP A 184 -18.88 5.87 10.35
CA ASP A 184 -20.04 5.04 10.68
C ASP A 184 -21.15 5.25 9.62
N ASP A 185 -21.17 4.33 8.66
CA ASP A 185 -22.07 4.28 7.53
C ASP A 185 -23.21 3.29 7.79
N ALA A 186 -23.30 2.73 9.01
CA ALA A 186 -24.34 1.81 9.38
C ALA A 186 -25.69 2.47 9.10
N PRO A 187 -26.60 1.80 8.36
CA PRO A 187 -27.91 2.35 8.10
C PRO A 187 -28.59 2.54 9.44
N ALA A 188 -28.76 3.82 9.85
CA ALA A 188 -29.34 4.22 11.13
C ALA A 188 -30.46 3.25 11.48
N ALA A 189 -30.21 2.39 12.47
CA ALA A 189 -31.10 1.27 12.76
C ALA A 189 -32.54 1.80 12.80
N PRO A 190 -33.45 1.26 11.98
CA PRO A 190 -34.77 1.85 11.81
C PRO A 190 -35.44 1.91 13.18
N GLY A 191 -35.58 3.13 13.70
CA GLY A 191 -36.00 3.49 15.05
C GLY A 191 -36.44 2.32 15.93
N GLY A 192 -35.53 1.83 16.77
CA GLY A 192 -35.87 1.01 17.93
C GLY A 192 -36.72 1.82 18.91
N ALA A 193 -38.00 1.94 18.61
CA ALA A 193 -39.01 2.31 19.58
C ALA A 193 -38.96 1.28 20.72
N GLY A 194 -38.87 1.76 21.95
CA GLY A 194 -38.72 0.96 23.14
C GLY A 194 -39.74 -0.18 23.29
N GLY A 195 -39.26 -1.27 23.86
CA GLY A 195 -40.01 -2.44 24.31
C GLY A 195 -38.97 -3.43 24.82
N ASP A 196 -38.57 -3.31 26.08
CA ASP A 196 -39.18 -3.96 27.24
C ASP A 196 -38.92 -5.47 27.30
N GLU A 197 -38.29 -5.81 28.41
CA GLU A 197 -38.05 -7.07 29.12
C GLU A 197 -38.43 -8.42 28.51
N THR A 198 -37.43 -9.31 28.58
CA THR A 198 -37.54 -10.77 28.80
C THR A 198 -38.18 -11.63 27.70
N GLN A 199 -37.35 -12.41 27.00
CA GLN A 199 -37.74 -13.79 26.71
C GLN A 199 -36.53 -14.72 26.54
N GLU A 200 -36.33 -15.54 27.57
CA GLU A 200 -35.55 -16.77 27.51
C GLU A 200 -36.19 -17.75 26.51
N GLY A 201 -35.35 -18.39 25.69
CA GLY A 201 -35.55 -19.78 25.26
C GLY A 201 -36.36 -20.04 23.98
N ALA A 202 -35.64 -20.25 22.87
CA ALA A 202 -35.99 -21.24 21.85
C ALA A 202 -34.76 -21.58 20.96
N PRO A 203 -34.66 -22.82 20.44
CA PRO A 203 -33.42 -23.40 19.95
C PRO A 203 -33.10 -23.02 18.50
N ALA A 204 -31.82 -23.14 18.17
CA ALA A 204 -31.23 -22.89 16.86
C ALA A 204 -31.92 -23.65 15.72
N GLU A 205 -32.64 -22.93 14.87
CA GLU A 205 -32.85 -23.33 13.48
C GLU A 205 -31.82 -22.61 12.61
N GLN A 206 -30.77 -23.36 12.28
CA GLN A 206 -29.74 -23.03 11.32
C GLN A 206 -30.37 -22.95 9.92
N THR A 207 -30.90 -21.79 9.56
CA THR A 207 -31.38 -21.50 8.21
C THR A 207 -30.18 -21.12 7.34
N ALA A 208 -29.81 -22.03 6.44
CA ALA A 208 -28.77 -21.85 5.46
C ALA A 208 -29.06 -20.65 4.53
N LEU A 209 -28.35 -19.55 4.75
CA LEU A 209 -28.16 -18.47 3.78
C LEU A 209 -26.87 -18.73 3.00
N ALA A 210 -26.87 -19.84 2.25
CA ALA A 210 -25.89 -20.10 1.19
C ALA A 210 -26.56 -19.78 -0.15
N GLY A 211 -26.48 -18.52 -0.59
CA GLY A 211 -27.18 -18.13 -1.80
C GLY A 211 -27.00 -16.68 -2.23
N ALA A 212 -25.76 -16.16 -2.26
CA ALA A 212 -25.47 -14.89 -2.94
C ALA A 212 -24.01 -14.70 -3.39
N ALA A 213 -23.03 -15.42 -2.83
CA ALA A 213 -21.61 -15.27 -3.22
C ALA A 213 -21.16 -16.10 -4.43
N GLY A 214 -22.01 -16.98 -4.98
CA GLY A 214 -21.64 -17.89 -6.09
C GLY A 214 -21.56 -17.22 -7.46
N GLY A 215 -22.24 -16.09 -7.68
CA GLY A 215 -22.41 -15.53 -9.03
C GLY A 215 -21.12 -15.04 -9.69
N VAL A 216 -20.21 -14.43 -8.92
CA VAL A 216 -18.97 -13.86 -9.47
C VAL A 216 -17.93 -14.95 -9.72
N TRP A 217 -17.74 -15.87 -8.77
CA TRP A 217 -16.82 -17.00 -8.92
C TRP A 217 -17.23 -17.95 -10.05
N ASP A 218 -18.53 -18.25 -10.18
CA ASP A 218 -19.03 -19.07 -11.30
C ASP A 218 -18.85 -18.38 -12.65
N THR A 219 -18.95 -17.04 -12.70
CA THR A 219 -18.69 -16.25 -13.91
C THR A 219 -17.21 -16.27 -14.28
N ILE A 220 -16.30 -16.13 -13.31
CA ILE A 220 -14.85 -16.17 -13.54
C ILE A 220 -14.41 -17.58 -14.00
N VAL A 221 -14.90 -18.63 -13.34
CA VAL A 221 -14.59 -20.03 -13.72
C VAL A 221 -15.15 -20.36 -15.10
N SER A 222 -16.35 -19.87 -15.43
CA SER A 222 -16.93 -20.02 -16.78
C SER A 222 -16.08 -19.33 -17.85
N TRP A 223 -15.63 -18.10 -17.60
CA TRP A 223 -14.75 -17.36 -18.50
C TRP A 223 -13.40 -18.05 -18.71
N TRP A 224 -12.80 -18.55 -17.63
CA TRP A 224 -11.53 -19.28 -17.68
C TRP A 224 -11.65 -20.55 -18.53
N ASN A 225 -12.70 -21.34 -18.31
CA ASN A 225 -12.93 -22.55 -19.09
C ASN A 225 -13.14 -22.23 -20.57
N ALA A 226 -13.96 -21.22 -20.90
CA ALA A 226 -14.19 -20.76 -22.28
C ALA A 226 -12.89 -20.28 -22.96
N PHE A 227 -12.03 -19.57 -22.23
CA PHE A 227 -10.72 -19.14 -22.73
C PHE A 227 -9.80 -20.34 -23.00
N THR A 228 -9.73 -21.30 -22.08
CA THR A 228 -8.89 -22.49 -22.27
C THR A 228 -9.34 -23.35 -23.44
N ASP A 229 -10.65 -23.47 -23.68
CA ASP A 229 -11.17 -24.23 -24.82
C ASP A 229 -10.96 -23.49 -26.14
N TRP A 230 -11.15 -22.17 -26.16
CA TRP A 230 -10.76 -21.35 -27.31
C TRP A 230 -9.28 -21.47 -27.63
N ALA A 231 -8.40 -21.44 -26.60
CA ALA A 231 -6.97 -21.56 -26.79
C ALA A 231 -6.59 -22.92 -27.39
N LYS A 232 -7.18 -24.02 -26.89
CA LYS A 232 -6.99 -25.36 -27.46
C LYS A 232 -7.41 -25.40 -28.93
N ASP A 233 -8.59 -24.87 -29.27
CA ASP A 233 -9.08 -24.86 -30.66
C ASP A 233 -8.21 -23.97 -31.56
N PHE A 234 -7.74 -22.83 -31.06
CA PHE A 234 -6.85 -21.94 -31.80
C PHE A 234 -5.51 -22.62 -32.11
N PHE A 235 -4.90 -23.29 -31.13
CA PHE A 235 -3.62 -24.00 -31.34
C PHE A 235 -3.78 -25.27 -32.19
N CYS A 236 -4.91 -25.98 -32.10
CA CYS A 236 -5.21 -27.12 -32.95
C CYS A 236 -5.46 -26.73 -34.41
N THR A 237 -6.11 -25.59 -34.65
CA THR A 237 -6.45 -25.12 -36.00
C THR A 237 -5.28 -24.39 -36.66
N ASN A 238 -4.44 -23.70 -35.88
CA ASN A 238 -3.33 -22.87 -36.36
C ASN A 238 -1.96 -23.37 -35.87
N TRP A 239 -1.73 -24.67 -35.89
CA TRP A 239 -0.48 -25.32 -35.47
C TRP A 239 0.79 -24.76 -36.15
N TRP A 240 0.65 -24.16 -37.33
CA TRP A 240 1.75 -23.51 -38.07
C TRP A 240 2.17 -22.14 -37.51
N ILE A 241 1.37 -21.51 -36.63
CA ILE A 241 1.67 -20.19 -36.02
C ILE A 241 2.48 -20.32 -34.72
N ALA A 242 2.39 -21.46 -34.03
CA ALA A 242 3.12 -21.74 -32.80
C ALA A 242 4.64 -21.45 -32.86
N PRO A 243 5.40 -21.85 -33.92
CA PRO A 243 6.82 -21.52 -34.01
C PRO A 243 7.08 -20.01 -34.16
N LEU A 244 6.15 -19.24 -34.72
CA LEU A 244 6.30 -17.79 -34.92
C LEU A 244 6.14 -17.01 -33.59
N LEU A 245 5.24 -17.46 -32.71
CA LEU A 245 5.06 -16.89 -31.37
C LEU A 245 6.23 -17.20 -30.43
N ILE A 246 6.83 -18.39 -30.53
CA ILE A 246 8.04 -18.76 -29.76
C ILE A 246 9.24 -17.87 -30.18
N LEU A 247 9.38 -17.60 -31.48
CA LEU A 247 10.41 -16.70 -32.01
C LEU A 247 10.23 -15.25 -31.52
N LEU A 248 8.99 -14.77 -31.40
CA LEU A 248 8.67 -13.44 -30.88
C LEU A 248 8.94 -13.31 -29.37
N ALA A 249 8.59 -14.33 -28.57
CA ALA A 249 8.89 -14.36 -27.14
C ALA A 249 10.42 -14.40 -26.86
N ALA A 250 11.18 -15.14 -27.67
CA ALA A 250 12.63 -15.18 -27.57
C ALA A 250 13.28 -13.82 -27.93
N ALA A 251 12.76 -13.12 -28.94
CA ALA A 251 13.24 -11.79 -29.32
C ALA A 251 13.00 -10.73 -28.21
N ALA A 252 11.85 -10.81 -27.53
CA ALA A 252 11.54 -9.93 -26.40
C ALA A 252 12.47 -10.17 -25.19
N GLY A 253 12.81 -11.44 -24.89
CA GLY A 253 13.75 -11.79 -23.83
C GLY A 253 15.19 -11.31 -24.09
N ILE A 254 15.64 -11.34 -25.35
CA ILE A 254 16.98 -10.86 -25.74
C ILE A 254 17.10 -9.34 -25.58
N TRP A 255 16.03 -8.59 -25.87
CA TRP A 255 16.04 -7.12 -25.75
C TRP A 255 16.11 -6.66 -24.29
N TYR A 256 15.49 -7.40 -23.37
CA TYR A 256 15.56 -7.13 -21.93
C TYR A 256 16.96 -7.40 -21.34
N GLY A 257 17.69 -8.38 -21.88
CA GLY A 257 19.05 -8.72 -21.42
C GLY A 257 20.13 -7.69 -21.81
N VAL A 258 20.03 -7.11 -23.01
CA VAL A 258 21.06 -6.18 -23.53
C VAL A 258 21.01 -4.82 -22.81
N SER A 259 19.83 -4.35 -22.42
CA SER A 259 19.65 -3.07 -21.71
C SER A 259 20.29 -3.08 -20.30
N ARG A 260 20.44 -4.26 -19.67
CA ARG A 260 21.06 -4.38 -18.34
C ARG A 260 22.59 -4.35 -18.35
N MET A 261 23.24 -4.65 -19.48
CA MET A 261 24.72 -4.64 -19.59
C MET A 261 25.30 -3.26 -19.94
N ALA A 262 24.51 -2.34 -20.50
CA ALA A 262 24.97 -1.01 -20.86
C ALA A 262 25.19 -0.09 -19.64
N HIS A 263 24.59 -0.38 -18.49
CA HIS A 263 24.66 0.50 -17.31
C HIS A 263 25.83 0.23 -16.34
N ARG A 264 26.60 -0.85 -16.52
CA ARG A 264 27.65 -1.28 -15.56
C ARG A 264 29.09 -0.85 -15.88
N ARG A 265 29.34 -0.01 -16.89
CA ARG A 265 30.70 0.42 -17.25
C ARG A 265 30.86 1.94 -17.24
N ARG A 266 30.82 2.59 -16.07
CA ARG A 266 31.37 3.96 -15.87
C ARG A 266 31.51 4.26 -14.37
N SER A 267 32.60 3.81 -13.76
CA SER A 267 33.12 4.38 -12.51
C SER A 267 34.52 3.85 -12.23
N THR A 268 35.53 4.47 -12.84
CA THR A 268 36.91 4.45 -12.33
C THR A 268 37.24 5.85 -11.82
N PRO A 269 37.61 6.02 -10.54
CA PRO A 269 38.01 7.33 -10.01
C PRO A 269 39.44 7.67 -10.44
N PRO A 270 39.78 8.96 -10.61
CA PRO A 270 41.13 9.39 -10.94
C PRO A 270 42.05 9.31 -9.70
N THR A 271 43.23 8.71 -9.89
CA THR A 271 44.34 8.74 -8.94
C THR A 271 44.97 10.13 -8.96
N VAL A 272 45.01 10.81 -7.82
CA VAL A 272 45.74 12.07 -7.65
C VAL A 272 47.14 11.76 -7.12
N SER A 273 48.16 12.25 -7.82
CA SER A 273 49.57 12.30 -7.41
C SER A 273 49.94 13.71 -6.96
#